data_AF-A0A7V5N3C1-F1
#
_entry.id   AF-A0A7V5N3C1-F1
#
_cell.length_a   1.000
_cell.length_b   1.000
_cell.length_c   1.000
_cell.angle_alpha   90.00
_cell.angle_beta   90.00
_cell.angle_gamma   90.00
#
_symmetry.space_group_name_H-M   'P 1'
#
loop_
_entity.id
_entity.type
_entity.pdbx_description
1 polymer ?
#
loop_
_entity_poly.entity_id
_entity_poly.type
_entity_poly.pdbx_seq_one_letter_code
_entity_poly.pdbx_strand_id
1 'polypeptide(L)'
;MIVGQRKPLEEIKSYLDGCERVLVLGCGTCVAVCMAGGEKEVQLLASQLRMAFKEEGKEVLVEEETIQRQCDREYFDTIKDKVEHYDVVLSLACGAGVQMAAELFPKRVVLPGLNTTFIGVAEKEGVWSEKCRACANCLLADTGGICPIT
;
A
#
# COMPACT_ATOMS: atom_id res chain seq x y z
N MET A 1 2.43 -9.49 -10.90
CA MET A 1 2.30 -8.79 -9.60
C MET A 1 2.20 -7.30 -9.85
N ILE A 2 1.49 -6.56 -9.00
CA ILE A 2 1.54 -5.08 -9.03
C ILE A 2 2.81 -4.63 -8.31
N VAL A 3 3.61 -3.81 -8.98
CA VAL A 3 4.80 -3.18 -8.40
C VAL A 3 4.43 -1.85 -7.78
N GLY A 4 4.93 -1.62 -6.57
CA GLY A 4 4.71 -0.39 -5.82
C GLY A 4 6.02 0.18 -5.32
N GLN A 5 6.10 1.51 -5.23
CA GLN A 5 7.22 2.21 -4.65
C GLN A 5 6.71 3.08 -3.50
N ARG A 6 7.36 3.00 -2.34
CA ARG A 6 7.00 3.84 -1.20
C ARG A 6 7.16 5.32 -1.55
N LYS A 7 6.15 6.12 -1.23
CA LYS A 7 6.26 7.58 -1.30
C LYS A 7 7.35 8.07 -0.33
N PRO A 8 7.98 9.23 -0.61
CA PRO A 8 8.89 9.87 0.34
C PRO A 8 8.25 10.05 1.71
N LEU A 9 9.05 9.90 2.78
CA LEU A 9 8.54 10.03 4.15
C LEU A 9 7.91 11.41 4.39
N GLU A 10 8.51 12.48 3.88
CA GLU A 10 7.97 13.84 4.00
C GLU A 10 6.61 14.02 3.31
N GLU A 11 6.41 13.38 2.15
CA GLU A 11 5.12 13.39 1.45
C GLU A 11 4.06 12.67 2.29
N ILE A 12 4.37 11.47 2.79
CA ILE A 12 3.48 10.71 3.68
C ILE A 12 3.15 11.52 4.95
N LYS A 13 4.16 12.10 5.58
CA LYS A 13 3.99 12.89 6.80
C LYS A 13 3.12 14.12 6.57
N SER A 14 3.25 14.79 5.41
CA SER A 14 2.38 15.91 5.05
C SER A 14 0.91 15.52 4.94
N TYR A 15 0.60 14.28 4.54
CA TYR A 15 -0.76 13.76 4.49
C TYR A 15 -1.37 13.53 5.88
N LEU A 16 -0.52 13.31 6.89
CA LEU A 16 -0.91 12.96 8.24
C LEU A 16 -0.94 14.18 9.17
N ASP A 17 -0.72 15.39 8.65
CA ASP A 17 -0.73 16.59 9.48
C ASP A 17 -2.13 16.82 10.08
N GLY A 18 -2.17 17.11 11.37
CA GLY A 18 -3.42 17.24 12.14
C GLY A 18 -4.13 15.92 12.47
N CYS A 19 -3.60 14.75 12.10
CA CYS A 19 -4.15 13.46 12.50
C CYS A 19 -3.64 13.06 13.90
N GLU A 20 -4.51 12.51 14.75
CA GLU A 20 -4.13 12.05 16.10
C GLU A 20 -3.90 10.54 16.15
N ARG A 21 -4.66 9.76 15.36
CA ARG A 21 -4.57 8.29 15.34
C ARG A 21 -4.46 7.76 13.91
N VAL A 22 -3.32 7.15 13.62
CA VAL A 22 -2.94 6.64 12.30
C VAL A 22 -2.81 5.12 12.36
N LEU A 23 -3.51 4.42 11.48
CA LEU A 23 -3.26 3.01 11.19
C LEU A 23 -2.42 2.89 9.91
N VAL A 24 -1.21 2.36 10.02
CA VAL A 24 -0.41 1.96 8.85
C VAL A 24 -0.81 0.55 8.46
N LEU A 25 -1.49 0.42 7.32
CA LEU A 25 -2.08 -0.83 6.86
C LEU A 25 -1.31 -1.42 5.67
N GLY A 26 -0.67 -2.58 5.88
CA GLY A 26 0.07 -3.33 4.86
C GLY A 26 -0.80 -4.19 3.94
N CYS A 27 -0.25 -4.53 2.78
CA CYS A 27 -0.81 -5.47 1.81
C CYS A 27 0.23 -6.57 1.52
N GLY A 28 0.06 -7.71 2.19
CA GLY A 28 1.04 -8.79 2.31
C GLY A 28 1.29 -9.65 1.08
N THR A 29 0.93 -9.19 -0.13
CA THR A 29 1.08 -9.97 -1.38
C THR A 29 1.87 -9.22 -2.43
N CYS A 30 1.23 -8.61 -3.44
CA CYS A 30 1.94 -8.10 -4.64
C CYS A 30 3.04 -7.08 -4.31
N VAL A 31 2.70 -6.09 -3.48
CA VAL A 31 3.61 -5.00 -3.11
C VAL A 31 4.58 -5.39 -1.99
N ALA A 32 4.27 -6.44 -1.21
CA ALA A 32 5.21 -7.04 -0.27
C ALA A 32 6.39 -7.72 -0.98
N VAL A 33 6.15 -8.36 -2.13
CA VAL A 33 7.23 -8.92 -2.98
C VAL A 33 8.17 -7.80 -3.49
N CYS A 34 7.68 -6.56 -3.57
CA CYS A 34 8.49 -5.40 -3.95
C CYS A 34 9.20 -4.74 -2.76
N MET A 35 9.10 -5.30 -1.56
CA MET A 35 9.59 -4.68 -0.32
C MET A 35 9.02 -3.27 -0.15
N ALA A 36 7.71 -3.10 -0.44
CA ALA A 36 7.04 -1.81 -0.36
C ALA A 36 5.85 -1.79 0.61
N GLY A 37 5.15 -2.91 0.81
CA GLY A 37 3.91 -2.91 1.59
C GLY A 37 3.68 -4.13 2.48
N GLY A 38 4.68 -4.99 2.67
CA GLY A 38 4.59 -6.11 3.61
C GLY A 38 4.77 -5.66 5.06
N GLU A 39 4.65 -6.62 5.97
CA GLU A 39 4.70 -6.39 7.42
C GLU A 39 5.98 -5.67 7.86
N LYS A 40 7.14 -6.05 7.29
CA LYS A 40 8.43 -5.41 7.58
C LYS A 40 8.45 -3.93 7.18
N GLU A 41 7.90 -3.60 6.01
CA GLU A 41 7.83 -2.22 5.52
C GLU A 41 6.87 -1.37 6.33
N VAL A 42 5.75 -1.95 6.76
CA VAL A 42 4.79 -1.33 7.65
C VAL A 42 5.45 -0.98 8.98
N GLN A 43 6.09 -1.95 9.64
CA GLN A 43 6.77 -1.75 10.94
C GLN A 43 7.86 -0.67 10.86
N LEU A 44 8.64 -0.70 9.77
CA LEU A 44 9.68 0.31 9.52
C LEU A 44 9.07 1.70 9.37
N LEU A 45 8.06 1.86 8.52
CA LEU A 45 7.43 3.15 8.27
C LEU A 45 6.73 3.70 9.51
N ALA A 46 5.99 2.86 10.25
CA ALA A 46 5.32 3.26 11.47
C ALA A 46 6.33 3.70 12.55
N SER A 47 7.48 3.02 12.66
CA SER A 47 8.58 3.44 13.54
C SER A 47 9.16 4.80 13.11
N GLN A 48 9.38 5.01 11.81
CA GLN A 48 9.85 6.30 11.26
C GLN A 48 8.85 7.43 11.54
N LEU A 49 7.55 7.18 11.38
CA LEU A 49 6.50 8.17 11.67
C LEU A 49 6.46 8.52 13.16
N ARG A 50 6.50 7.53 14.05
CA ARG A 50 6.54 7.76 15.52
C ARG A 50 7.74 8.62 15.91
N MET A 51 8.92 8.34 15.35
CA MET A 51 10.11 9.16 15.60
C MET A 51 9.94 10.59 15.07
N ALA A 52 9.49 10.75 13.83
CA ALA A 52 9.31 12.05 13.21
C ALA A 52 8.30 12.94 13.95
N PHE A 53 7.17 12.38 14.42
CA PHE A 53 6.19 13.13 15.21
C PHE A 53 6.73 13.51 16.59
N LYS A 54 7.47 12.60 17.23
CA LYS A 54 8.11 12.88 18.52
C LYS A 54 9.13 14.01 18.43
N GLU A 55 9.92 14.06 17.36
CA GLU A 55 10.88 15.15 17.11
C GLU A 55 10.18 16.51 16.91
N GLU A 56 8.94 16.51 16.40
CA GLU A 56 8.09 17.70 16.28
C GLU A 56 7.30 18.05 17.55
N GLY A 57 7.42 17.24 18.61
CA GLY A 57 6.62 17.40 19.83
C GLY A 57 5.13 17.10 19.64
N LYS A 58 4.76 16.34 18.59
CA LYS A 58 3.39 15.90 18.34
C LYS A 58 3.13 14.53 18.97
N GLU A 59 2.04 14.40 19.72
CA GLU A 59 1.58 13.11 20.24
C GLU A 59 0.59 12.48 19.26
N VAL A 60 1.11 11.65 18.34
CA VAL A 60 0.30 10.91 17.36
C VAL A 60 0.40 9.42 17.68
N LEU A 61 -0.75 8.76 17.87
CA LEU A 61 -0.83 7.31 17.96
C LEU A 61 -0.65 6.71 16.57
N VAL A 62 0.45 6.00 16.36
CA VAL A 62 0.71 5.26 15.11
C VAL A 62 0.75 3.78 15.45
N GLU A 63 -0.20 3.03 14.92
CA GLU A 63 -0.24 1.57 15.02
C GLU A 63 -0.20 0.95 13.63
N GLU A 64 0.06 -0.35 13.61
CA GLU A 64 0.34 -1.12 12.42
C GLU A 64 -0.56 -2.35 12.33
N GLU A 65 -0.88 -2.73 11.09
CA GLU A 65 -1.54 -3.98 10.77
C GLU A 65 -1.17 -4.40 9.34
N THR A 66 -1.19 -5.69 9.03
CA THR A 66 -0.99 -6.16 7.66
C THR A 66 -1.99 -7.27 7.32
N ILE A 67 -2.83 -7.01 6.33
CA ILE A 67 -3.72 -8.03 5.78
C ILE A 67 -3.15 -8.62 4.49
N GLN A 68 -3.59 -9.81 4.12
CA GLN A 68 -3.03 -10.54 2.98
C GLN A 68 -3.25 -9.78 1.65
N ARG A 69 -4.45 -9.24 1.42
CA ARG A 69 -4.79 -8.43 0.24
C ARG A 69 -5.76 -7.31 0.60
N GLN A 70 -5.44 -6.08 0.21
CA GLN A 70 -6.35 -4.95 0.33
C GLN A 70 -7.25 -4.76 -0.90
N CYS A 71 -6.99 -5.45 -2.01
CA CYS A 71 -7.87 -5.43 -3.19
C CYS A 71 -8.94 -6.53 -3.15
N ASP A 72 -9.10 -7.18 -2.00
CA ASP A 72 -10.03 -8.28 -1.79
C ASP A 72 -10.74 -8.06 -0.45
N ARG A 73 -12.07 -7.99 -0.50
CA ARG A 73 -12.93 -7.50 0.59
C ARG A 73 -12.84 -8.38 1.83
N GLU A 74 -12.73 -9.68 1.65
CA GLU A 74 -12.81 -10.67 2.73
C GLU A 74 -11.70 -10.47 3.77
N TYR A 75 -10.53 -9.96 3.37
CA TYR A 75 -9.42 -9.71 4.29
C TYR A 75 -9.62 -8.48 5.17
N PHE A 76 -10.55 -7.58 4.85
CA PHE A 76 -10.88 -6.46 5.74
C PHE A 76 -11.78 -6.87 6.90
N ASP A 77 -12.50 -7.99 6.78
CA ASP A 77 -13.40 -8.46 7.84
C ASP A 77 -12.65 -8.77 9.15
N THR A 78 -11.36 -9.09 9.06
CA THR A 78 -10.49 -9.36 10.21
C THR A 78 -10.05 -8.10 10.95
N ILE A 79 -10.16 -6.92 10.34
CA ILE A 79 -9.64 -5.65 10.88
C ILE A 79 -10.68 -4.54 10.95
N LYS A 80 -11.91 -4.77 10.47
CA LYS A 80 -12.94 -3.73 10.35
C LYS A 80 -13.20 -2.98 11.66
N ASP A 81 -13.27 -3.69 12.78
CA ASP A 81 -13.54 -3.10 14.09
C ASP A 81 -12.33 -2.29 14.57
N LYS A 82 -11.11 -2.79 14.29
CA LYS A 82 -9.86 -2.09 14.57
C LYS A 82 -9.78 -0.76 13.82
N VAL A 83 -10.13 -0.73 12.54
CA VAL A 83 -10.09 0.48 11.70
C VAL A 83 -10.96 1.62 12.27
N GLU A 84 -12.04 1.30 12.98
CA GLU A 84 -12.91 2.33 13.57
C GLU A 84 -12.26 3.14 14.69
N HIS A 85 -11.14 2.69 15.24
CA HIS A 85 -10.43 3.39 16.32
C HIS A 85 -9.45 4.45 15.82
N TYR A 86 -9.25 4.58 14.50
CA TYR A 86 -8.30 5.51 13.91
C TYR A 86 -9.01 6.62 13.12
N ASP A 87 -8.33 7.75 12.96
CA ASP A 87 -8.83 8.88 12.19
C ASP A 87 -8.46 8.71 10.71
N VAL A 88 -7.29 8.10 10.47
CA VAL A 88 -6.73 7.90 9.15
C VAL A 88 -6.13 6.49 9.00
N VAL A 89 -6.32 5.90 7.83
CA VAL A 89 -5.65 4.67 7.39
C VAL A 89 -4.63 5.03 6.33
N LEU A 90 -3.35 4.89 6.64
CA LEU A 90 -2.26 4.98 5.67
C LEU A 90 -2.05 3.60 5.02
N SER A 91 -2.61 3.41 3.83
CA SER A 91 -2.54 2.14 3.11
C SER A 91 -1.23 2.00 2.33
N LEU A 92 -0.48 0.92 2.61
CA LEU A 92 0.65 0.47 1.81
C LEU A 92 0.23 -0.55 0.74
N ALA A 93 -0.93 -0.37 0.12
CA ALA A 93 -1.37 -1.15 -1.04
C ALA A 93 -1.11 -0.43 -2.37
N CYS A 94 -1.43 -1.11 -3.48
CA CYS A 94 -1.58 -0.46 -4.76
C CYS A 94 -2.89 0.36 -4.83
N GLY A 95 -3.05 1.16 -5.89
CA GLY A 95 -4.22 2.04 -6.04
C GLY A 95 -5.58 1.34 -5.98
N ALA A 96 -5.67 0.08 -6.40
CA ALA A 96 -6.90 -0.70 -6.27
C ALA A 96 -7.21 -1.04 -4.80
N GLY A 97 -6.21 -1.38 -4.00
CA GLY A 97 -6.39 -1.68 -2.58
C GLY A 97 -6.72 -0.43 -1.76
N VAL A 98 -6.10 0.71 -2.07
CA VAL A 98 -6.41 2.01 -1.45
C VAL A 98 -7.87 2.38 -1.69
N GLN A 99 -8.36 2.23 -2.92
CA GLN A 99 -9.76 2.52 -3.28
C GLN A 99 -10.74 1.58 -2.58
N MET A 100 -10.48 0.28 -2.57
CA MET A 100 -11.31 -0.70 -1.85
C MET A 100 -11.39 -0.36 -0.35
N ALA A 101 -10.27 -0.03 0.29
CA ALA A 101 -10.25 0.39 1.69
C ALA A 101 -11.12 1.65 1.91
N ALA A 102 -11.03 2.64 1.01
CA ALA A 102 -11.84 3.86 1.09
C ALA A 102 -13.34 3.58 0.93
N GLU A 103 -13.71 2.66 0.03
CA GLU A 103 -15.10 2.22 -0.17
C GLU A 103 -15.66 1.49 1.05
N LEU A 104 -14.87 0.65 1.70
CA LEU A 104 -15.28 -0.13 2.88
C LEU A 104 -15.34 0.71 4.15
N PHE A 105 -14.53 1.76 4.25
CA PHE A 105 -14.47 2.65 5.43
C PHE A 105 -14.80 4.10 5.07
N PRO A 106 -16.03 4.40 4.60
CA PRO A 106 -16.39 5.72 4.08
C PRO A 106 -16.37 6.84 5.13
N LYS A 107 -16.29 6.48 6.43
CA LYS A 107 -16.16 7.43 7.55
C LYS A 107 -14.71 7.74 7.92
N ARG A 108 -13.74 7.09 7.27
CA ARG A 108 -12.31 7.21 7.58
C ARG A 108 -11.58 7.79 6.38
N VAL A 109 -10.56 8.58 6.64
CA VAL A 109 -9.67 9.06 5.57
C VAL A 109 -8.71 7.93 5.23
N VAL A 110 -8.63 7.53 3.96
CA VAL A 110 -7.69 6.51 3.49
C VAL A 110 -6.70 7.17 2.55
N LEU A 111 -5.41 7.08 2.89
CA LEU A 111 -4.33 7.76 2.18
C LEU A 111 -3.34 6.74 1.61
N PRO A 112 -2.82 6.96 0.39
CA PRO A 112 -1.84 6.07 -0.21
C PRO A 112 -0.45 6.35 0.36
N GLY A 113 0.22 5.30 0.86
CA GLY A 113 1.65 5.34 1.18
C GLY A 113 2.56 4.89 0.03
N LEU A 114 2.00 4.31 -1.03
CA LEU A 114 2.74 3.84 -2.21
C LEU A 114 2.28 4.56 -3.49
N ASN A 115 3.19 4.68 -4.44
CA ASN A 115 2.90 4.88 -5.84
C ASN A 115 2.80 3.50 -6.51
N THR A 116 1.71 3.22 -7.22
CA THR A 116 1.62 2.04 -8.10
C THR A 116 2.38 2.34 -9.38
N THR A 117 3.33 1.50 -9.76
CA THR A 117 4.19 1.76 -10.92
C THR A 117 3.73 0.97 -12.14
N PHE A 118 3.73 -0.36 -12.09
CA PHE A 118 3.38 -1.21 -13.23
C PHE A 118 2.98 -2.63 -12.81
N ILE A 119 2.45 -3.43 -13.76
CA ILE A 119 2.28 -4.87 -13.57
C ILE A 119 3.53 -5.56 -14.12
N GLY A 120 4.22 -6.30 -13.25
CA GLY A 120 5.52 -6.86 -13.56
C GLY A 120 5.77 -8.24 -12.98
N VAL A 121 7.02 -8.65 -13.11
CA VAL A 121 7.62 -9.84 -12.50
C VAL A 121 8.90 -9.44 -11.76
N ALA A 122 9.25 -10.20 -10.73
CA ALA A 122 10.55 -10.09 -10.10
C ALA A 122 11.58 -10.87 -10.92
N GLU A 123 12.60 -10.18 -11.44
CA GLU A 123 13.69 -10.80 -12.20
C GLU A 123 14.78 -11.31 -11.23
N LYS A 124 15.03 -10.54 -10.17
CA LYS A 124 15.88 -10.88 -9.02
C LYS A 124 15.48 -10.00 -7.84
N GLU A 125 16.04 -10.27 -6.67
CA GLU A 125 15.80 -9.43 -5.48
C GLU A 125 16.10 -7.95 -5.78
N GLY A 126 15.12 -7.09 -5.52
CA GLY A 126 15.21 -5.65 -5.78
C GLY A 126 15.14 -5.23 -7.25
N VAL A 127 14.90 -6.15 -8.20
CA VAL A 127 14.79 -5.82 -9.63
C VAL A 127 13.52 -6.37 -10.23
N TRP A 128 12.71 -5.46 -10.76
CA TRP A 128 11.42 -5.75 -11.36
C TRP A 128 11.38 -5.22 -12.78
N SER A 129 10.71 -5.96 -13.67
CA SER A 129 10.46 -5.54 -15.04
C SER A 129 8.96 -5.47 -15.29
N GLU A 130 8.54 -4.48 -16.08
CA GLU A 130 7.17 -4.42 -16.57
C GLU A 130 6.93 -5.56 -17.57
N LYS A 131 5.79 -6.26 -17.41
CA LYS A 131 5.37 -7.36 -18.29
C LYS A 131 3.92 -7.24 -18.75
N CYS A 132 3.16 -6.27 -18.23
CA CYS A 132 1.78 -6.04 -18.66
C CYS A 132 1.35 -4.59 -18.43
N ARG A 133 0.69 -3.99 -19.42
CA ARG A 133 0.10 -2.64 -19.32
C ARG A 133 -1.38 -2.61 -18.97
N ALA A 134 -1.98 -3.78 -18.69
CA ALA A 134 -3.43 -3.93 -18.47
C ALA A 134 -4.31 -3.30 -19.57
N CYS A 135 -3.95 -3.48 -20.85
CA CYS A 135 -4.68 -2.89 -21.98
C CYS A 135 -6.06 -3.51 -22.28
N ALA A 136 -6.48 -4.54 -21.54
CA ALA A 136 -7.70 -5.33 -21.75
C ALA A 136 -7.83 -6.05 -23.12
N ASN A 137 -6.77 -6.07 -23.93
CA ASN A 137 -6.73 -6.76 -25.22
C ASN A 137 -5.49 -7.68 -25.31
N CYS A 138 -5.59 -8.88 -24.75
CA CYS A 138 -4.46 -9.80 -24.64
C CYS A 138 -4.11 -10.47 -25.98
N LEU A 139 -2.89 -10.24 -26.47
CA LEU A 139 -2.37 -10.81 -27.72
C LEU A 139 -1.40 -11.99 -27.50
N LEU A 140 -1.21 -12.43 -26.26
CA LEU A 140 -0.17 -13.41 -25.91
C LEU A 140 -0.36 -14.77 -26.58
N ALA A 141 -1.60 -15.13 -26.93
CA ALA A 141 -1.90 -16.33 -27.70
C ALA A 141 -1.29 -16.27 -29.12
N ASP A 142 -1.31 -15.08 -29.75
CA ASP A 142 -0.82 -14.87 -31.11
C ASP A 142 0.70 -14.67 -31.16
N THR A 143 1.28 -14.16 -30.08
CA THR A 143 2.71 -13.81 -30.00
C THR A 143 3.57 -14.85 -29.28
N GLY A 144 3.02 -16.02 -28.95
CA GLY A 144 3.75 -17.09 -28.26
C GLY A 144 4.22 -16.70 -26.85
N GLY A 145 3.45 -15.89 -26.14
CA GLY A 145 3.76 -15.46 -24.77
C GLY A 145 4.65 -14.22 -24.63
N ILE A 146 5.01 -13.55 -25.74
CA ILE A 146 5.78 -12.30 -25.73
C ILE A 146 4.87 -11.10 -25.94
N CYS A 147 4.72 -10.21 -24.96
CA CYS A 147 3.83 -9.05 -25.10
C CYS A 147 4.44 -8.01 -26.07
N PRO A 148 3.70 -7.55 -27.10
CA PRO A 148 4.20 -6.52 -28.03
C PRO A 148 3.90 -5.08 -27.57
N ILE A 149 3.24 -4.90 -26.44
CA ILE A 149 2.75 -3.59 -25.94
C ILE A 149 3.53 -3.14 -24.69
N THR A 150 4.36 -4.00 -24.10
CA THR A 150 5.15 -3.69 -22.90
C THR A 150 6.42 -2.95 -23.25
#